data_AF-A0A7W0JIJ8-F1
#
_entry.id   AF-A0A7W0JIJ8-F1
#
_cell.length_a   1.000
_cell.length_b   1.000
_cell.length_c   1.000
_cell.angle_alpha   90.00
_cell.angle_beta   90.00
_cell.angle_gamma   90.00
#
_symmetry.space_group_name_H-M   'P 1'
#
loop_
_entity.id
_entity.type
_entity.pdbx_description
1 polymer ?
#
loop_
_entity_poly.entity_id
_entity_poly.type
_entity_poly.pdbx_seq_one_letter_code
_entity_poly.pdbx_strand_id
1 'polypeptide(L)'
;MSNQTLSDTEAPITERVCRLTLNCKVRVGEITPEMLRKSIYWDARDPESSMAHAERQSRLLHALLRDELVLEQFLTYVVATDLCVLMGTGPDLGFHLEDEDTILKRVYPAAGEEGGPDIEESRSCDTLFDNTELFHACFKVDWGRTVLREVEVIPGDDDSEEARK
;
A
#
# COMPACT_ATOMS: atom_id res chain seq x y z
N MET A 1 45.42 -43.89 -1.67
CA MET A 1 45.05 -42.52 -2.05
C MET A 1 43.60 -42.32 -1.61
N SER A 2 43.39 -41.54 -0.56
CA SER A 2 42.10 -41.42 0.12
C SER A 2 41.16 -40.51 -0.66
N ASN A 3 39.96 -41.01 -0.98
CA ASN A 3 38.83 -40.20 -1.42
C ASN A 3 38.39 -39.30 -0.25
N GLN A 4 38.58 -37.99 -0.38
CA GLN A 4 37.89 -37.02 0.47
C GLN A 4 36.46 -36.89 -0.03
N THR A 5 35.53 -37.53 0.67
CA THR A 5 34.12 -37.18 0.63
C THR A 5 33.96 -35.77 1.18
N LEU A 6 33.60 -34.82 0.32
CA LEU A 6 33.01 -33.55 0.74
C LEU A 6 31.77 -33.92 1.57
N SER A 7 31.80 -33.68 2.87
CA SER A 7 30.60 -33.84 3.69
C SER A 7 29.60 -32.78 3.24
N ASP A 8 28.39 -33.22 2.88
CA ASP A 8 27.20 -32.38 2.66
C ASP A 8 26.74 -31.74 3.99
N THR A 9 27.63 -31.04 4.68
CA THR A 9 27.26 -30.20 5.80
C THR A 9 26.74 -28.91 5.19
N GLU A 10 25.44 -28.89 4.88
CA GLU A 10 24.74 -27.63 4.66
C GLU A 10 25.11 -26.69 5.81
N ALA A 11 25.67 -25.54 5.46
CA ALA A 11 26.04 -24.54 6.46
C ALA A 11 24.79 -24.24 7.30
N PRO A 12 24.90 -24.20 8.64
CA PRO A 12 23.74 -23.95 9.50
C PRO A 12 23.06 -22.65 9.09
N ILE A 13 21.75 -22.72 8.82
CA ILE A 13 20.92 -21.57 8.50
C ILE A 13 21.01 -20.63 9.70
N THR A 14 21.65 -19.48 9.49
CA THR A 14 21.86 -18.49 10.53
C THR A 14 20.73 -17.47 10.44
N GLU A 15 19.71 -17.62 11.27
CA GLU A 15 18.60 -16.65 11.32
C GLU A 15 19.00 -15.39 12.08
N ARG A 16 18.58 -14.23 11.56
CA ARG A 16 18.80 -12.92 12.17
C ARG A 16 17.52 -12.11 11.99
N VAL A 17 16.97 -11.63 13.08
CA VAL A 17 15.82 -10.73 13.03
C VAL A 17 16.34 -9.30 12.92
N CYS A 18 15.82 -8.52 11.96
CA CYS A 18 16.26 -7.15 11.72
C CYS A 18 15.10 -6.18 11.99
N ARG A 19 15.32 -5.15 12.82
CA ARG A 19 14.40 -3.98 12.88
C ARG A 19 14.89 -2.91 11.93
N LEU A 20 14.00 -2.44 11.05
CA LEU A 20 14.27 -1.40 10.05
C LEU A 20 13.37 -0.20 10.31
N THR A 21 13.95 1.00 10.39
CA THR A 21 13.19 2.26 10.41
C THR A 21 13.50 3.08 9.15
N LEU A 22 12.48 3.35 8.35
CA LEU A 22 12.58 4.07 7.09
C LEU A 22 11.77 5.37 7.17
N ASN A 23 12.40 6.50 6.87
CA ASN A 23 11.63 7.72 6.54
C ASN A 23 11.33 7.68 5.05
N CYS A 24 10.11 7.95 4.61
CA CYS A 24 9.83 8.21 3.19
C CYS A 24 9.11 9.55 3.03
N LYS A 25 9.06 10.07 1.81
CA LYS A 25 8.25 11.25 1.50
C LYS A 25 7.08 10.83 0.63
N VAL A 26 5.86 11.02 1.10
CA VAL A 26 4.66 10.89 0.27
C VAL A 26 4.29 12.26 -0.28
N ARG A 27 4.01 12.35 -1.58
CA ARG A 27 3.43 13.53 -2.22
C ARG A 27 2.00 13.19 -2.61
N VAL A 28 1.08 14.08 -2.31
CA VAL A 28 -0.31 13.99 -2.74
C VAL A 28 -0.55 15.07 -3.80
N GLY A 29 -0.96 14.64 -5.00
CA GLY A 29 -1.35 15.50 -6.10
C GLY A 29 -2.86 15.69 -6.19
N GLU A 30 -3.28 16.35 -7.27
CA GLU A 30 -4.69 16.45 -7.65
C GLU A 30 -5.00 15.52 -8.83
N ILE A 31 -6.27 15.15 -8.99
CA ILE A 31 -6.74 14.44 -10.18
C ILE A 31 -6.79 15.44 -11.33
N THR A 32 -5.86 15.32 -12.28
CA THR A 32 -5.81 16.20 -13.45
C THR A 32 -6.57 15.62 -14.64
N PRO A 33 -7.03 16.46 -15.58
CA PRO A 33 -7.61 15.97 -16.84
C PRO A 33 -6.65 15.09 -17.65
N GLU A 34 -5.33 15.29 -17.51
CA GLU A 34 -4.34 14.45 -18.16
C GLU A 34 -4.30 13.04 -17.57
N MET A 35 -4.42 12.91 -16.24
CA MET A 35 -4.53 11.62 -15.56
C MET A 35 -5.80 10.89 -16.02
N LEU A 36 -6.93 11.59 -16.06
CA LEU A 36 -8.19 11.02 -16.54
C LEU A 36 -8.05 10.49 -17.97
N ARG A 37 -7.47 11.27 -18.91
CA ARG A 37 -7.27 10.81 -20.30
C ARG A 37 -6.36 9.59 -20.45
N LYS A 38 -5.53 9.30 -19.45
CA LYS A 38 -4.61 8.15 -19.43
C LYS A 38 -5.20 6.94 -18.69
N SER A 39 -6.28 7.12 -17.94
CA SER A 39 -6.93 6.01 -17.24
C SER A 39 -7.79 5.19 -18.19
N ILE A 40 -8.09 3.97 -17.77
CA ILE A 40 -8.97 3.06 -18.52
C ILE A 40 -10.44 3.55 -18.55
N TYR A 41 -10.79 4.54 -17.73
CA TYR A 41 -12.14 5.12 -17.61
C TYR A 41 -12.41 6.28 -18.54
N TRP A 42 -11.43 6.72 -19.34
CA TRP A 42 -11.68 7.69 -20.38
C TRP A 42 -12.44 7.07 -21.54
N ASP A 43 -13.75 7.36 -21.65
CA ASP A 43 -14.52 7.08 -22.85
C ASP A 43 -14.66 8.38 -23.67
N ALA A 44 -13.95 8.45 -24.80
CA ALA A 44 -14.05 9.59 -25.70
C ALA A 44 -15.47 9.80 -26.28
N ARG A 45 -16.34 8.78 -26.20
CA ARG A 45 -17.74 8.83 -26.65
C ARG A 45 -18.68 9.32 -25.55
N ASP A 46 -18.26 9.26 -24.28
CA ASP A 46 -19.00 9.79 -23.13
C ASP A 46 -18.05 10.52 -22.16
N PRO A 47 -17.54 11.70 -22.54
CA PRO A 47 -16.61 12.46 -21.70
C PRO A 47 -17.25 12.96 -20.40
N GLU A 48 -18.56 13.19 -20.39
CA GLU A 48 -19.28 13.71 -19.23
C GLU A 48 -19.29 12.68 -18.09
N SER A 49 -19.56 11.41 -18.41
CA SER A 49 -19.48 10.31 -17.43
C SER A 49 -18.06 10.12 -16.89
N SER A 50 -17.04 10.16 -17.75
CA SER A 50 -15.63 10.10 -17.32
C SER A 50 -15.26 11.25 -16.38
N MET A 51 -15.74 12.47 -16.66
CA MET A 51 -15.51 13.64 -15.81
C MET A 51 -16.22 13.50 -14.46
N ALA A 52 -17.49 13.08 -14.43
CA ALA A 52 -18.23 12.85 -13.20
C ALA A 52 -17.55 11.80 -12.30
N HIS A 53 -16.96 10.76 -12.91
CA HIS A 53 -16.18 9.77 -12.19
C HIS A 53 -14.90 10.36 -11.58
N ALA A 54 -14.14 11.18 -12.31
CA ALA A 54 -12.98 11.89 -11.77
C ALA A 54 -13.35 12.85 -10.63
N GLU A 55 -14.49 13.54 -10.74
CA GLU A 55 -14.99 14.44 -9.70
C GLU A 55 -15.35 13.70 -8.41
N ARG A 56 -15.97 12.51 -8.50
CA ARG A 56 -16.23 11.65 -7.33
C ARG A 56 -14.94 11.29 -6.60
N GLN A 57 -13.94 10.81 -7.34
CA GLN A 57 -12.64 10.46 -6.75
C GLN A 57 -11.91 11.69 -6.18
N SER A 58 -12.09 12.87 -6.78
CA SER A 58 -11.56 14.13 -6.25
C SER A 58 -12.24 14.53 -4.93
N ARG A 59 -13.57 14.35 -4.81
CA ARG A 59 -14.28 14.56 -3.54
C ARG A 59 -13.80 13.62 -2.45
N LEU A 60 -13.57 12.34 -2.77
CA LEU A 60 -12.99 11.36 -1.84
C LEU A 60 -11.60 11.79 -1.38
N LEU A 61 -10.73 12.21 -2.32
CA LEU A 61 -9.40 12.74 -2.01
C LEU A 61 -9.47 13.93 -1.05
N HIS A 62 -10.36 14.89 -1.32
CA HIS A 62 -10.55 16.04 -0.46
C HIS A 62 -11.12 15.69 0.91
N ALA A 63 -12.02 14.69 1.00
CA ALA A 63 -12.54 14.19 2.27
C ALA A 63 -11.43 13.56 3.11
N LEU A 64 -10.60 12.70 2.50
CA LEU A 64 -9.46 12.08 3.16
C LEU A 64 -8.46 13.12 3.66
N LEU A 65 -8.12 14.13 2.84
CA LEU A 65 -7.16 15.17 3.22
C LEU A 65 -7.62 16.09 4.36
N ARG A 66 -8.91 16.04 4.74
CA ARG A 66 -9.46 16.83 5.86
C ARG A 66 -9.48 16.07 7.18
N ASP A 67 -9.34 14.75 7.16
CA ASP A 67 -9.31 13.89 8.34
C ASP A 67 -7.87 13.39 8.58
N GLU A 68 -7.15 14.05 9.48
CA GLU A 68 -5.73 13.77 9.73
C GLU A 68 -5.48 12.34 10.20
N LEU A 69 -6.39 11.78 11.01
CA LEU A 69 -6.26 10.43 11.54
C LEU A 69 -6.45 9.38 10.44
N VAL A 70 -7.49 9.54 9.62
CA VAL A 70 -7.73 8.62 8.49
C VAL A 70 -6.64 8.77 7.43
N LEU A 71 -6.16 10.00 7.19
CA LEU A 71 -5.04 10.27 6.29
C LEU A 71 -3.77 9.55 6.74
N GLU A 72 -3.41 9.62 8.02
CA GLU A 72 -2.21 8.93 8.55
C GLU A 72 -2.29 7.41 8.32
N GLN A 73 -3.44 6.80 8.60
CA GLN A 73 -3.66 5.37 8.36
C GLN A 73 -3.58 5.02 6.88
N PHE A 74 -4.21 5.83 6.02
CA PHE A 74 -4.18 5.61 4.58
C PHE A 74 -2.77 5.78 3.99
N LEU A 75 -2.00 6.78 4.45
CA LEU A 75 -0.60 6.95 4.03
C LEU A 75 0.27 5.77 4.46
N THR A 76 0.02 5.21 5.64
CA THR A 76 0.70 3.99 6.11
C THR A 76 0.39 2.81 5.18
N TYR A 77 -0.88 2.64 4.80
CA TYR A 77 -1.30 1.64 3.83
C TYR A 77 -0.58 1.83 2.47
N VAL A 78 -0.58 3.05 1.92
CA VAL A 78 0.09 3.38 0.65
C VAL A 78 1.58 3.04 0.68
N VAL A 79 2.29 3.44 1.74
CA VAL A 79 3.74 3.21 1.87
C VAL A 79 4.06 1.74 1.99
N ALA A 80 3.29 0.99 2.80
CA ALA A 80 3.52 -0.43 2.98
C ALA A 80 3.23 -1.23 1.70
N THR A 81 2.13 -0.92 1.00
CA THR A 81 1.79 -1.54 -0.28
C THR A 81 2.83 -1.23 -1.37
N ASP A 82 3.31 0.01 -1.46
CA ASP A 82 4.36 0.37 -2.42
C ASP A 82 5.70 -0.31 -2.09
N LEU A 83 6.04 -0.47 -0.80
CA LEU A 83 7.21 -1.22 -0.36
C LEU A 83 7.11 -2.72 -0.69
N CYS A 84 5.94 -3.34 -0.48
CA CYS A 84 5.64 -4.71 -0.91
C CYS A 84 5.95 -4.93 -2.39
N VAL A 85 5.52 -3.99 -3.25
CA VAL A 85 5.78 -4.04 -4.70
C VAL A 85 7.28 -3.92 -4.97
N LEU A 86 7.98 -2.98 -4.34
CA LEU A 86 9.42 -2.77 -4.56
C LEU A 86 10.28 -3.96 -4.14
N MET A 87 9.93 -4.62 -3.05
CA MET A 87 10.69 -5.78 -2.57
C MET A 87 10.38 -7.07 -3.33
N GLY A 88 9.43 -7.03 -4.28
CA GLY A 88 9.06 -8.20 -5.09
C GLY A 88 8.41 -9.32 -4.27
N THR A 89 8.00 -9.04 -3.04
CA THR A 89 7.38 -9.98 -2.12
C THR A 89 5.89 -10.15 -2.38
N GLY A 90 5.31 -9.34 -3.27
CA GLY A 90 3.86 -9.17 -3.34
C GLY A 90 3.31 -8.55 -2.05
N PRO A 91 1.99 -8.52 -1.86
CA PRO A 91 1.35 -7.90 -0.69
C PRO A 91 1.69 -8.57 0.65
N ASP A 92 2.32 -9.75 0.64
CA ASP A 92 2.48 -10.64 1.80
C ASP A 92 3.76 -10.42 2.62
N LEU A 93 4.18 -9.17 2.85
CA LEU A 93 5.25 -8.88 3.82
C LEU A 93 4.87 -9.16 5.28
N GLY A 94 3.67 -9.69 5.53
CA GLY A 94 3.16 -9.89 6.89
C GLY A 94 2.84 -8.56 7.59
N PHE A 95 2.67 -7.46 6.85
CA PHE A 95 2.15 -6.23 7.45
C PHE A 95 0.70 -6.47 7.87
N HIS A 96 0.44 -6.35 9.17
CA HIS A 96 -0.92 -6.31 9.70
C HIS A 96 -1.48 -4.89 9.52
N LEU A 97 -1.91 -4.58 8.30
CA LEU A 97 -2.56 -3.32 7.97
C LEU A 97 -4.07 -3.46 8.08
N GLU A 98 -4.73 -2.37 8.45
CA GLU A 98 -6.16 -2.26 8.22
C GLU A 98 -6.43 -2.23 6.71
N ASP A 99 -7.47 -2.94 6.29
CA ASP A 99 -7.87 -3.02 4.90
C ASP A 99 -8.28 -1.64 4.36
N GLU A 100 -7.96 -1.36 3.10
CA GLU A 100 -8.15 -0.06 2.47
C GLU A 100 -9.59 0.44 2.54
N ASP A 101 -10.54 -0.43 2.20
CA ASP A 101 -11.97 -0.10 2.21
C ASP A 101 -12.45 0.21 3.63
N THR A 102 -11.89 -0.48 4.63
CA THR A 102 -12.17 -0.19 6.04
C THR A 102 -11.67 1.19 6.47
N ILE A 103 -10.50 1.61 5.98
CA ILE A 103 -9.96 2.96 6.20
C ILE A 103 -10.87 4.00 5.52
N LEU A 104 -11.16 3.83 4.22
CA LEU A 104 -11.86 4.80 3.40
C LEU A 104 -13.36 4.95 3.75
N LYS A 105 -14.01 3.90 4.26
CA LYS A 105 -15.40 3.96 4.76
C LYS A 105 -15.67 5.11 5.71
N ARG A 106 -14.66 5.51 6.49
CA ARG A 106 -14.79 6.58 7.48
C ARG A 106 -14.95 7.96 6.85
N VAL A 107 -14.49 8.15 5.62
CA VAL A 107 -14.54 9.43 4.90
C VAL A 107 -15.58 9.47 3.79
N TYR A 108 -16.21 8.35 3.43
CA TYR A 108 -17.31 8.32 2.44
C TYR A 108 -18.46 9.28 2.75
N PRO A 109 -18.96 9.42 4.01
CA PRO A 109 -20.04 10.37 4.30
C PRO A 109 -19.66 11.82 3.99
N ALA A 110 -18.37 12.15 4.10
CA ALA A 110 -17.84 13.48 3.82
C ALA A 110 -17.56 13.73 2.33
N ALA A 111 -17.60 12.70 1.49
CA ALA A 111 -17.42 12.80 0.03
C ALA A 111 -18.69 13.28 -0.72
N GLY A 112 -19.80 13.49 0.00
CA GLY A 112 -21.05 14.07 -0.50
C GLY A 112 -22.18 13.06 -0.75
N GLU A 113 -23.41 13.55 -0.90
CA GLU A 113 -24.64 12.75 -1.02
C GLU A 113 -24.65 11.83 -2.25
N GLU A 114 -23.96 12.19 -3.34
CA GLU A 114 -23.79 11.36 -4.55
C GLU A 114 -22.52 10.49 -4.52
N GLY A 115 -21.57 10.78 -3.60
CA GLY A 115 -20.28 10.08 -3.55
C GLY A 115 -20.30 8.83 -2.68
N GLY A 116 -20.95 8.89 -1.52
CA GLY A 116 -21.03 7.74 -0.60
C GLY A 116 -21.79 6.53 -1.18
N PRO A 117 -23.02 6.70 -1.69
CA PRO A 117 -23.83 5.59 -2.20
C PRO A 117 -23.23 4.89 -3.44
N ASP A 118 -22.63 5.64 -4.37
CA ASP A 118 -21.99 5.06 -5.58
C ASP A 118 -20.73 4.25 -5.23
N ILE A 119 -19.96 4.68 -4.22
CA ILE A 119 -18.78 3.93 -3.74
C ILE A 119 -19.23 2.67 -2.99
N GLU A 120 -20.31 2.75 -2.20
CA GLU A 120 -20.91 1.58 -1.56
C GLU A 120 -21.54 0.59 -2.55
N GLU A 121 -22.12 1.07 -3.66
CA GLU A 121 -22.63 0.22 -4.74
C GLU A 121 -21.48 -0.43 -5.53
N SER A 122 -20.41 0.33 -5.83
CA SER A 122 -19.19 -0.18 -6.46
C SER A 122 -18.49 -1.24 -5.60
N ARG A 123 -18.54 -1.08 -4.26
CA ARG A 123 -18.08 -2.07 -3.27
C ARG A 123 -18.86 -3.38 -3.36
N SER A 124 -20.15 -3.34 -3.65
CA SER A 124 -20.98 -4.55 -3.78
C SER A 124 -20.71 -5.34 -5.05
N CYS A 125 -19.99 -4.74 -6.01
CA CYS A 125 -19.71 -5.31 -7.32
C CYS A 125 -18.23 -5.71 -7.54
N ASP A 126 -17.39 -5.74 -6.49
CA ASP A 126 -15.94 -6.01 -6.57
C ASP A 126 -15.17 -5.06 -7.52
N THR A 127 -15.70 -3.87 -7.79
CA THR A 127 -15.08 -2.86 -8.68
C THR A 127 -14.46 -1.69 -7.91
N LEU A 128 -14.18 -1.85 -6.62
CA LEU A 128 -13.71 -0.76 -5.78
C LEU A 128 -12.35 -0.22 -6.23
N PHE A 129 -11.39 -1.12 -6.51
CA PHE A 129 -10.05 -0.77 -7.03
C PHE A 129 -10.12 -0.01 -8.34
N ASP A 130 -10.98 -0.49 -9.23
CA ASP A 130 -11.34 0.13 -10.49
C ASP A 130 -11.90 1.55 -10.28
N ASN A 131 -12.71 1.75 -9.24
CA ASN A 131 -13.29 3.06 -8.91
C ASN A 131 -12.39 4.00 -8.09
N THR A 132 -11.18 3.57 -7.70
CA THR A 132 -10.21 4.39 -6.94
C THR A 132 -8.87 4.60 -7.66
N GLU A 133 -8.72 4.15 -8.91
CA GLU A 133 -7.45 4.25 -9.67
C GLU A 133 -6.87 5.67 -9.71
N LEU A 134 -7.68 6.68 -10.08
CA LEU A 134 -7.24 8.07 -10.18
C LEU A 134 -6.89 8.66 -8.81
N PHE A 135 -7.61 8.25 -7.78
CA PHE A 135 -7.38 8.58 -6.39
C PHE A 135 -6.03 8.03 -5.92
N HIS A 136 -5.74 6.74 -6.15
CA HIS A 136 -4.42 6.16 -5.84
C HIS A 136 -3.29 6.83 -6.61
N ALA A 137 -3.51 7.16 -7.89
CA ALA A 137 -2.51 7.82 -8.73
C ALA A 137 -2.12 9.23 -8.21
N CYS A 138 -2.90 9.82 -7.30
CA CYS A 138 -2.55 11.06 -6.62
C CYS A 138 -1.43 10.87 -5.58
N PHE A 139 -1.23 9.67 -5.06
CA PHE A 139 -0.21 9.39 -4.05
C PHE A 139 1.08 8.89 -4.70
N LYS A 140 2.19 9.55 -4.39
CA LYS A 140 3.52 9.16 -4.87
C LYS A 140 4.49 9.03 -3.72
N VAL A 141 5.01 7.82 -3.50
CA VAL A 141 6.06 7.56 -2.51
C VAL A 141 7.43 7.80 -3.15
N ASP A 142 8.21 8.70 -2.56
CA ASP A 142 9.55 9.04 -3.00
C ASP A 142 10.58 8.32 -2.12
N TRP A 143 10.98 7.12 -2.56
CA TRP A 143 12.00 6.31 -1.88
C TRP A 143 13.43 6.83 -2.08
N GLY A 144 13.66 7.73 -3.05
CA GLY A 144 14.96 8.36 -3.26
C GLY A 144 15.38 9.29 -2.12
N ARG A 145 14.43 9.69 -1.28
CA ARG A 145 14.66 10.45 -0.03
C ARG A 145 14.64 9.56 1.21
N THR A 146 14.60 8.25 1.03
CA THR A 146 14.50 7.34 2.16
C THR A 146 15.80 7.27 2.93
N VAL A 147 15.70 7.51 4.24
CA VAL A 147 16.82 7.38 5.15
C VAL A 147 16.56 6.18 6.03
N LEU A 148 17.45 5.18 5.90
CA LEU A 148 17.55 4.10 6.86
C LEU A 148 18.07 4.69 8.17
N ARG A 149 17.19 4.77 9.18
CA ARG A 149 17.57 5.34 10.48
C ARG A 149 18.34 4.36 11.33
N GLU A 150 17.94 3.08 11.30
CA GLU A 150 18.48 2.07 12.18
C GLU A 150 18.29 0.68 11.58
N VAL A 151 19.31 -0.15 11.78
CA VAL A 151 19.25 -1.61 11.59
C VAL A 151 19.68 -2.21 12.91
N GLU A 152 18.74 -2.81 13.63
CA GLU A 152 19.03 -3.59 14.82
C GLU A 152 18.99 -5.07 14.46
N VAL A 153 20.09 -5.79 14.66
CA VAL A 153 20.12 -7.24 14.57
C VAL A 153 19.71 -7.80 15.93
N ILE A 154 18.49 -8.30 16.01
CA ILE A 154 17.96 -8.97 17.19
C ILE A 154 18.56 -10.39 17.22
N PRO A 155 19.17 -10.81 18.35
CA PRO A 155 19.62 -12.18 18.53
C PRO A 155 18.44 -13.13 18.32
N GLY A 156 18.59 -14.14 17.46
CA GLY A 156 17.56 -15.15 17.27
C GLY A 156 17.36 -15.94 18.56
N ASP A 157 16.11 -16.31 18.86
CA ASP A 157 15.83 -17.34 19.84
C ASP A 157 16.48 -18.64 19.34
N ASP A 158 17.33 -19.22 20.17
CA ASP A 158 17.90 -20.54 19.91
C ASP A 158 16.77 -21.55 20.09
N ASP A 159 15.99 -21.79 19.02
CA ASP A 159 14.94 -22.82 18.95
C ASP A 159 15.54 -24.24 18.88
N SER A 160 16.77 -24.41 19.34
CA SER A 160 17.31 -25.73 19.61
C SER A 160 16.53 -26.34 20.78
N GLU A 161 15.73 -27.37 20.47
CA GLU A 161 15.01 -28.23 21.44
C GLU A 161 15.92 -28.81 22.55
N GLU A 162 17.24 -28.64 22.46
CA GLU A 162 18.22 -29.06 23.48
C GLU A 162 18.23 -28.18 24.74
N ALA A 163 17.72 -26.94 24.71
CA ALA A 163 17.65 -26.09 25.90
C ALA A 163 16.47 -26.40 26.85
N ARG A 164 15.57 -27.33 26.48
CA ARG A 164 14.37 -27.70 27.24
C ARG A 164 14.43 -29.08 27.93
N LYS A 165 15.60 -29.69 28.07
CA LYS A 165 15.80 -30.94 28.85
C LYS A 165 16.60 -30.75 30.12
#